data_AF-A0A0A2FAQ7-F1
#
_entry.id   AF-A0A0A2FAQ7-F1
#
_cell.length_a   1.000
_cell.length_b   1.000
_cell.length_c   1.000
_cell.angle_alpha   90.00
_cell.angle_beta   90.00
_cell.angle_gamma   90.00
#
_symmetry.space_group_name_H-M   'P 1'
#
loop_
_entity.id
_entity.type
_entity.pdbx_description
1 polymer ?
#
loop_
_entity_poly.entity_id
_entity_poly.type
_entity_poly.pdbx_seq_one_letter_code
_entity_poly.pdbx_strand_id
1 'polypeptide(L)'
;MKVMGIFEYMYYRLYAWNLRKWKKSDYPEGNALIGVSFVMSMNVALVLLVLEYAGVIRIMFGEEHQDHRKVLAISIYVISLLISYFHFCRKKKYRKLVQKYAHESKKERFWKTLILWLFFLFSLFSGYILVYLMKN
;
A
#
# COMPACT_ATOMS: atom_id res chain seq x y z
N MET A 1 -11.18 5.27 10.42
CA MET A 1 -9.72 5.52 10.23
C MET A 1 -9.56 6.26 8.91
N LYS A 2 -8.89 7.42 8.87
CA LYS A 2 -8.63 8.14 7.59
C LYS A 2 -7.70 7.31 6.70
N VAL A 3 -7.72 7.53 5.38
CA VAL A 3 -6.90 6.79 4.39
C VAL A 3 -5.42 6.75 4.80
N MET A 4 -4.83 7.90 5.13
CA MET A 4 -3.43 7.96 5.59
C MET A 4 -3.19 7.20 6.90
N GLY A 5 -4.21 7.13 7.77
CA GLY A 5 -4.16 6.34 9.00
C GLY A 5 -4.14 4.83 8.76
N ILE A 6 -4.68 4.34 7.64
CA ILE A 6 -4.61 2.93 7.25
C ILE A 6 -3.16 2.56 6.90
N PHE A 7 -2.51 3.37 6.06
CA PHE A 7 -1.11 3.13 5.68
C PHE A 7 -0.14 3.30 6.85
N GLU A 8 -0.37 4.27 7.75
CA GLU A 8 0.39 4.40 8.99
C GLU A 8 0.28 3.16 9.87
N TYR A 9 -0.94 2.64 10.06
CA TYR A 9 -1.17 1.45 10.86
C TYR A 9 -0.60 0.20 10.18
N MET A 10 -0.69 0.10 8.86
CA MET A 10 -0.05 -0.95 8.07
C MET A 10 1.46 -0.97 8.27
N TYR A 11 2.10 0.18 8.11
CA TYR A 11 3.54 0.33 8.31
C TYR A 11 3.93 -0.12 9.72
N TYR A 12 3.22 0.38 10.75
CA TYR A 12 3.47 -0.01 12.13
C TYR A 12 3.38 -1.53 12.32
N ARG A 13 2.36 -2.18 11.77
CA ARG A 13 2.14 -3.61 11.93
C ARG A 13 3.18 -4.46 11.21
N LEU A 14 3.56 -4.08 9.99
CA LEU A 14 4.65 -4.74 9.27
C LEU A 14 5.98 -4.56 9.99
N TYR A 15 6.28 -3.35 10.47
CA TYR A 15 7.50 -3.07 11.23
C TYR A 15 7.55 -3.90 12.52
N ALA A 16 6.48 -3.89 13.32
CA ALA A 16 6.41 -4.62 14.58
C ALA A 16 6.42 -6.15 14.37
N TRP A 17 5.88 -6.65 13.27
CA TRP A 17 5.98 -8.06 12.89
C TRP A 17 7.40 -8.43 12.48
N ASN A 18 8.04 -7.65 11.59
CA ASN A 18 9.42 -7.88 11.18
C ASN A 18 10.38 -7.84 12.38
N LEU A 19 10.25 -6.84 13.26
CA LEU A 19 11.08 -6.72 14.46
C LEU A 19 10.92 -7.92 15.40
N ARG A 20 9.71 -8.48 15.53
CA ARG A 20 9.47 -9.67 16.36
C ARG A 20 10.01 -10.95 15.73
N LYS A 21 9.89 -11.10 14.40
CA LYS A 21 10.26 -12.33 13.69
C LYS A 21 11.76 -12.40 13.39
N TRP A 22 12.36 -11.27 12.97
CA TRP A 22 13.71 -11.20 12.40
C TRP A 22 14.65 -10.26 13.18
N LYS A 23 14.19 -9.68 14.29
CA LYS A 23 14.93 -8.71 15.10
C LYS A 23 15.41 -7.51 14.25
N LYS A 24 16.51 -6.87 14.66
CA LYS A 24 17.06 -5.68 13.97
C LYS A 24 18.01 -6.02 12.81
N SER A 25 18.43 -7.29 12.69
CA SER A 25 19.39 -7.71 11.67
C SER A 25 18.84 -7.61 10.25
N ASP A 26 17.52 -7.55 10.08
CA ASP A 26 16.84 -7.58 8.78
C ASP A 26 16.13 -6.25 8.42
N TYR A 27 16.68 -5.11 8.85
CA TYR A 27 16.20 -3.76 8.48
C TYR A 27 14.66 -3.62 8.46
N PRO A 28 13.97 -3.81 9.60
CA PRO A 28 12.52 -3.95 9.68
C PRO A 28 11.75 -2.72 9.16
N GLU A 29 12.35 -1.53 9.21
CA GLU A 29 11.81 -0.32 8.60
C GLU A 29 11.77 -0.38 7.07
N GLY A 30 12.76 -1.00 6.42
CA GLY A 30 12.81 -1.19 4.97
C GLY A 30 11.77 -2.20 4.50
N ASN A 31 11.63 -3.32 5.20
CA ASN A 31 10.63 -4.33 4.87
C ASN A 31 9.20 -3.78 5.02
N ALA A 32 8.95 -3.01 6.08
CA ALA A 32 7.66 -2.33 6.27
C ALA A 32 7.39 -1.28 5.19
N LEU A 33 8.42 -0.54 4.79
CA LEU A 33 8.36 0.45 3.72
C LEU A 33 7.97 -0.20 2.39
N ILE A 34 8.65 -1.29 2.00
CA ILE A 34 8.37 -2.03 0.77
C ILE A 34 6.91 -2.52 0.75
N GLY A 35 6.47 -3.17 1.82
CA GLY A 35 5.12 -3.72 1.90
C GLY A 35 4.02 -2.65 1.80
N VAL A 36 4.16 -1.53 2.50
CA VAL A 36 3.19 -0.42 2.43
C VAL A 36 3.19 0.24 1.05
N SER A 37 4.38 0.44 0.46
CA SER A 37 4.51 1.06 -0.86
C SER A 37 3.89 0.20 -1.95
N PHE A 38 4.01 -1.12 -1.84
CA PHE A 38 3.33 -2.06 -2.71
C PHE A 38 1.81 -1.90 -2.64
N VAL A 39 1.22 -1.93 -1.45
CA VAL A 39 -0.25 -1.75 -1.32
C VAL A 39 -0.69 -0.37 -1.79
N MET A 40 0.10 0.68 -1.54
CA MET A 40 -0.18 2.02 -2.05
C MET A 40 -0.19 2.05 -3.59
N SER A 41 0.79 1.42 -4.23
CA SER A 41 0.84 1.33 -5.70
C SER A 41 -0.35 0.57 -6.30
N MET A 42 -0.83 -0.48 -5.64
CA MET A 42 -2.03 -1.21 -6.07
C MET A 42 -3.28 -0.32 -6.03
N ASN A 43 -3.41 0.50 -4.99
CA ASN A 43 -4.54 1.44 -4.89
C ASN A 43 -4.46 2.55 -5.94
N VAL A 44 -3.26 3.06 -6.25
CA VAL A 44 -3.08 4.02 -7.35
C VAL A 44 -3.44 3.38 -8.69
N ALA A 45 -2.94 2.17 -8.96
CA ALA A 45 -3.28 1.43 -10.17
C ALA A 45 -4.79 1.17 -10.29
N LEU A 46 -5.47 0.83 -9.18
CA LEU A 46 -6.92 0.67 -9.15
C LEU A 46 -7.65 1.97 -9.54
N VAL A 47 -7.22 3.12 -9.01
CA VAL A 47 -7.82 4.41 -9.38
C VAL A 47 -7.64 4.68 -10.88
N LEU A 48 -6.46 4.43 -11.43
CA LEU A 48 -6.21 4.59 -12.87
C LEU A 48 -7.09 3.67 -13.71
N LEU A 49 -7.24 2.40 -13.30
CA LEU A 49 -8.14 1.46 -13.98
C LEU A 49 -9.60 1.93 -13.95
N VAL A 50 -10.08 2.46 -12.83
CA VAL A 50 -11.45 2.99 -12.72
C VAL A 50 -11.64 4.21 -13.62
N LEU A 51 -10.67 5.13 -13.66
CA LEU A 51 -10.71 6.30 -14.54
C LEU A 51 -10.72 5.90 -16.01
N GLU A 52 -9.98 4.86 -16.37
CA GLU A 52 -9.95 4.34 -17.73
C GLU A 52 -11.26 3.64 -18.11
N TYR A 53 -11.81 2.83 -17.21
CA TYR A 53 -13.13 2.22 -17.38
C TYR A 53 -14.22 3.28 -17.57
N ALA A 54 -14.14 4.40 -16.85
CA ALA A 54 -15.04 5.54 -16.99
C ALA A 54 -14.78 6.39 -18.27
N GLY A 55 -13.77 6.05 -19.07
CA GLY A 55 -13.43 6.76 -20.31
C GLY A 55 -12.73 8.11 -20.10
N VAL A 56 -12.26 8.41 -18.87
CA VAL A 56 -11.59 9.67 -18.53
C VAL A 56 -10.15 9.69 -19.08
N ILE A 57 -9.48 8.54 -19.06
CA ILE A 57 -8.12 8.35 -19.54
C ILE A 57 -8.03 7.08 -20.41
N ARG A 58 -6.98 6.94 -21.22
CA ARG A 58 -6.70 5.74 -22.03
C ARG A 58 -5.20 5.47 -22.01
N ILE A 59 -4.71 4.80 -20.97
CA ILE A 59 -3.27 4.61 -20.74
C ILE A 59 -2.88 3.18 -20.36
N MET A 60 -3.85 2.33 -19.97
CA MET A 60 -3.65 0.97 -19.47
C MET A 60 -4.11 -0.09 -20.47
N PHE A 61 -5.07 0.18 -21.35
CA PHE A 61 -5.63 -0.76 -22.33
C PHE A 61 -5.38 -0.24 -23.76
N GLY A 62 -5.09 -1.14 -24.70
CA GLY A 62 -4.57 -0.81 -26.04
C GLY A 62 -3.23 -1.53 -26.32
N GLU A 63 -3.06 -2.05 -27.53
CA GLU A 63 -1.84 -2.75 -27.97
C GLU A 63 -0.65 -1.78 -28.07
N GLU A 64 -0.93 -0.54 -28.44
CA GLU A 64 0.01 0.59 -28.55
C GLU A 64 0.66 0.98 -27.21
N HIS A 65 0.12 0.51 -26.09
CA HIS A 65 0.59 0.86 -24.75
C HIS A 65 1.37 -0.26 -24.05
N GLN A 66 1.57 -1.43 -24.67
CA GLN A 66 2.18 -2.59 -24.00
C GLN A 66 3.55 -2.28 -23.37
N ASP A 67 4.43 -1.57 -24.08
CA ASP A 67 5.75 -1.21 -23.57
C ASP A 67 5.68 -0.14 -22.46
N HIS A 68 4.73 0.79 -22.57
CA HIS A 68 4.54 1.86 -21.60
C HIS A 68 3.94 1.36 -20.28
N ARG A 69 3.17 0.26 -20.27
CA ARG A 69 2.57 -0.30 -19.04
C ARG A 69 3.60 -0.68 -17.99
N LYS A 70 4.73 -1.28 -18.41
CA LYS A 70 5.81 -1.67 -17.49
C LYS A 70 6.45 -0.42 -16.87
N VAL A 71 6.75 0.57 -17.70
CA VAL A 71 7.33 1.84 -17.25
C VAL A 71 6.38 2.57 -16.29
N LEU A 72 5.08 2.60 -16.60
CA LEU A 72 4.05 3.19 -15.75
C LEU A 72 3.97 2.47 -14.40
N ALA A 73 3.91 1.14 -14.39
CA ALA A 73 3.85 0.35 -13.16
C ALA A 73 5.08 0.58 -12.26
N ILE A 74 6.28 0.58 -12.85
CA ILE A 74 7.53 0.88 -12.13
C ILE A 74 7.49 2.30 -11.58
N SER A 75 7.04 3.27 -12.39
CA SER A 75 6.95 4.67 -11.97
C SER A 75 5.99 4.87 -10.79
N ILE A 76 4.80 4.26 -10.85
CA ILE A 76 3.83 4.29 -9.75
C ILE A 76 4.44 3.69 -8.48
N TYR A 77 5.13 2.55 -8.59
CA TYR A 77 5.75 1.91 -7.44
C TYR A 77 6.88 2.76 -6.85
N VAL A 78 7.78 3.31 -7.67
CA VAL A 78 8.88 4.18 -7.23
C VAL A 78 8.35 5.44 -6.57
N ILE A 79 7.33 6.09 -7.14
CA ILE A 79 6.68 7.27 -6.54
C ILE A 79 6.04 6.90 -5.19
N SER A 80 5.31 5.78 -5.13
CA SER A 80 4.70 5.28 -3.89
C SER A 80 5.75 4.99 -2.81
N LEU A 81 6.91 4.44 -3.21
CA LEU A 81 8.05 4.17 -2.35
C LEU A 81 8.66 5.46 -1.80
N LEU A 82 8.86 6.47 -2.65
CA LEU A 82 9.36 7.79 -2.23
C LEU A 82 8.40 8.46 -1.25
N ILE A 83 7.10 8.52 -1.58
CA ILE A 83 6.07 9.08 -0.69
C ILE A 83 6.10 8.36 0.66
N SER A 84 6.12 7.02 0.65
CA SER A 84 6.17 6.21 1.87
C SER A 84 7.45 6.44 2.65
N TYR A 85 8.60 6.60 1.98
CA TYR A 85 9.87 6.90 2.65
C TYR A 85 9.83 8.25 3.36
N PHE A 86 9.37 9.30 2.68
CA PHE A 86 9.27 10.65 3.24
C PHE A 86 8.26 10.73 4.40
N HIS A 87 7.20 9.93 4.33
CA HIS A 87 6.16 9.90 5.37
C HIS A 87 6.53 9.04 6.57
N PHE A 88 7.04 7.83 6.38
CA PHE A 88 7.26 6.85 7.45
C PHE A 88 8.71 6.75 7.93
N CYS A 89 9.69 6.84 7.04
CA CYS A 89 11.09 6.51 7.37
C CYS A 89 11.95 7.75 7.65
N ARG A 90 11.81 8.81 6.84
CA ARG A 90 12.65 10.02 6.92
C ARG A 90 12.63 10.61 8.33
N LYS A 91 13.80 10.99 8.84
CA LYS A 91 13.98 11.51 10.21
C LYS A 91 13.46 10.56 11.30
N LYS A 92 13.50 9.24 11.05
CA LYS A 92 13.10 8.18 12.00
C LYS A 92 11.64 8.31 12.47
N LYS A 93 10.75 8.86 11.63
CA LYS A 93 9.31 9.05 11.92
C LYS A 93 8.61 7.76 12.37
N TYR A 94 9.07 6.59 11.92
CA TYR A 94 8.57 5.29 12.34
C TYR A 94 8.57 5.09 13.86
N ARG A 95 9.52 5.70 14.58
CA ARG A 95 9.57 5.63 16.06
C ARG A 95 8.35 6.31 16.69
N LYS A 96 7.88 7.41 16.10
CA LYS A 96 6.66 8.09 16.53
C LYS A 96 5.42 7.24 16.29
N LEU A 97 5.38 6.47 15.19
CA LEU A 97 4.29 5.53 14.91
C LEU A 97 4.24 4.41 15.95
N VAL A 98 5.40 3.85 16.32
CA VAL A 98 5.47 2.84 17.38
C VAL A 98 4.92 3.39 18.69
N GLN A 99 5.31 4.60 19.09
CA GLN A 99 4.77 5.26 20.29
C GLN A 99 3.26 5.50 20.19
N LYS A 100 2.77 5.98 19.04
CA LYS A 100 1.34 6.23 18.78
C LYS A 100 0.47 5.00 18.98
N TYR A 101 0.98 3.81 18.65
CA TYR A 101 0.22 2.55 18.76
C TYR A 101 0.66 1.64 19.91
N ALA A 102 1.60 2.08 20.75
CA ALA A 102 2.15 1.27 21.85
C ALA A 102 1.10 0.89 22.91
N HIS A 103 0.14 1.78 23.15
CA HIS A 103 -0.87 1.66 24.21
C HIS A 103 -2.26 1.29 23.70
N GLU A 104 -2.36 0.72 22.49
CA GLU A 104 -3.66 0.28 21.99
C GLU A 104 -4.22 -0.89 22.81
N SER A 105 -5.51 -0.81 23.14
CA SER A 105 -6.22 -1.91 23.78
C SER A 105 -6.35 -3.12 22.85
N LYS A 106 -6.59 -4.32 23.41
CA LYS A 106 -6.83 -5.53 22.60
C LYS A 106 -8.01 -5.35 21.62
N LYS A 107 -9.08 -4.68 22.06
CA LYS A 107 -10.27 -4.41 21.25
C LYS A 107 -9.96 -3.47 20.08
N GLU A 108 -9.26 -2.36 20.33
CA GLU A 108 -8.87 -1.44 19.26
C GLU A 108 -7.94 -2.09 18.25
N ARG A 109 -6.95 -2.85 18.74
CA ARG A 109 -6.03 -3.61 17.88
C ARG A 109 -6.80 -4.54 16.97
N PHE A 110 -7.76 -5.30 17.51
CA PHE A 110 -8.58 -6.23 16.72
C PHE A 110 -9.30 -5.52 15.58
N TRP A 111 -10.07 -4.48 15.87
CA TRP A 111 -10.83 -3.74 14.86
C TRP A 111 -9.94 -3.08 13.81
N LYS A 112 -8.85 -2.42 14.22
CA LYS A 112 -7.91 -1.81 13.27
C LYS A 112 -7.24 -2.86 12.38
N THR A 113 -6.95 -4.04 12.92
CA THR A 113 -6.37 -5.16 12.16
C THR A 113 -7.38 -5.74 11.17
N LEU A 114 -8.64 -5.89 11.57
CA LEU A 114 -9.69 -6.35 10.68
C LEU A 114 -9.89 -5.38 9.52
N ILE A 115 -9.99 -4.08 9.79
CA ILE A 115 -10.10 -3.03 8.76
C ILE A 115 -8.89 -3.06 7.82
N LEU A 116 -7.68 -3.23 8.37
CA LEU A 116 -6.46 -3.36 7.58
C LEU A 116 -6.52 -4.55 6.61
N TRP A 117 -6.95 -5.72 7.09
CA TRP A 117 -7.07 -6.91 6.24
C TRP A 117 -8.13 -6.74 5.17
N LEU A 118 -9.30 -6.20 5.51
CA LEU A 118 -10.35 -5.91 4.54
C LEU A 118 -9.84 -4.94 3.46
N PHE A 119 -9.14 -3.88 3.85
CA PHE A 119 -8.53 -2.94 2.90
C PHE A 119 -7.48 -3.60 2.01
N PHE A 120 -6.61 -4.44 2.58
CA PHE A 120 -5.59 -5.17 1.82
C PHE A 120 -6.21 -6.14 0.80
N LEU A 121 -7.17 -6.95 1.23
CA LEU A 121 -7.88 -7.89 0.35
C LEU A 121 -8.65 -7.16 -0.73
N PHE A 122 -9.32 -6.05 -0.39
CA PHE A 122 -9.96 -5.19 -1.38
C PHE A 122 -8.94 -4.69 -2.41
N SER A 123 -7.79 -4.18 -1.96
CA SER A 123 -6.71 -3.70 -2.85
C SER A 123 -6.21 -4.81 -3.78
N LEU A 124 -6.14 -6.05 -3.29
CA LEU A 124 -5.68 -7.22 -4.04
C LEU A 124 -6.68 -7.69 -5.10
N PHE A 125 -7.95 -7.80 -4.75
CA PHE A 125 -8.95 -8.40 -5.63
C PHE A 125 -9.67 -7.40 -6.53
N SER A 126 -9.78 -6.14 -6.13
CA SER A 126 -10.52 -5.12 -6.91
C SER A 126 -9.94 -4.93 -8.32
N GLY A 127 -8.62 -4.90 -8.47
CA GLY A 127 -7.97 -4.80 -9.78
C GLY A 127 -8.28 -5.99 -10.67
N TYR A 128 -8.26 -7.21 -10.11
CA TYR A 128 -8.59 -8.42 -10.85
C TYR A 128 -10.06 -8.44 -11.29
N ILE A 129 -10.97 -8.10 -10.38
CA ILE A 129 -12.42 -8.02 -10.66
C ILE A 129 -12.68 -7.01 -11.77
N LEU A 130 -12.07 -5.82 -11.70
CA LEU A 130 -12.28 -4.77 -12.70
C LEU A 130 -11.76 -5.19 -14.07
N VAL A 131 -10.57 -5.79 -14.14
CA VAL A 131 -10.04 -6.33 -15.41
C VAL A 131 -10.93 -7.43 -15.97
N TYR A 132 -11.50 -8.30 -15.11
CA TYR A 132 -12.46 -9.32 -15.53
C TYR A 132 -13.74 -8.70 -16.11
N LEU A 133 -14.30 -7.69 -15.44
CA LEU A 133 -15.49 -6.96 -15.92
C LEU A 133 -15.24 -6.18 -17.21
N MET A 134 -14.01 -5.75 -17.48
CA MET A 134 -13.65 -5.04 -18.72
C MET A 134 -13.46 -5.95 -19.93
N LYS A 135 -13.28 -7.25 -19.71
CA LYS A 135 -13.08 -8.24 -20.77
C LYS A 135 -14.37 -8.92 -21.23
N ASN A 136 -15.44 -8.81 -20.45
CA ASN A 136 -16.76 -9.37 -20.73
C ASN A 136 -17.73 -8.25 -21.10
#